data_AF-A0A7X7N0M8-F1
#
_entry.id   AF-A0A7X7N0M8-F1
#
_cell.length_a   1.000
_cell.length_b   1.000
_cell.length_c   1.000
_cell.angle_alpha   90.00
_cell.angle_beta   90.00
_cell.angle_gamma   90.00
#
_symmetry.space_group_name_H-M   'P 1'
#
loop_
_entity.id
_entity.type
_entity.pdbx_description
1 polymer ?
#
loop_
_entity_poly.entity_id
_entity_poly.type
_entity_poly.pdbx_seq_one_letter_code
_entity_poly.pdbx_strand_id
1 'polypeptide(L)'
;IPQYLSTHAVYLYANITDEFNNKLLRPVGEDPFSLKLIETVPATIKVNGKTYFNEFKREHKSNGGVILTIGEALKIELFPNKTPDHKVSFNLQEKELDLWIKEAEFVIDIAETHSLEIGGCQLNLQSQNTQQFLEWVKERLEHAKKIQRILIGLNVNKQLKLKEFTQTEENTIGILYKAICENQEVSIKEELPPVFTVNISNLCIALSCSKTPSGKYRIFSYKDVNEAIYYTDSNTTTPLRTSIYSWFQEEGFLSVCNIDFDDIVPSYQKVIEYNPNISQRANNDMLMMLLAYDKQHDIRLLKAAENLCQWIITIQDENDKNIHILNLMQIRRRERQLTADERENVMDLVDSVDNMGKVACYILLNNKEQVNHYINKMSKSDVQFLKSLPIYNLYECKDVNG
;
A
#
# COMPACT_ATOMS: atom_id res chain seq x y z
N ILE A 1 4.55 -34.83 -18.92
CA ILE A 1 3.10 -34.53 -18.80
C ILE A 1 2.72 -33.25 -19.57
N PRO A 2 3.37 -32.08 -19.36
CA PRO A 2 3.05 -30.83 -20.07
C PRO A 2 3.05 -30.94 -21.60
N GLN A 3 4.16 -31.44 -22.16
CA GLN A 3 4.34 -31.65 -23.60
C GLN A 3 3.35 -32.65 -24.21
N TYR A 4 2.94 -33.67 -23.44
CA TYR A 4 1.98 -34.67 -23.91
C TYR A 4 0.58 -34.04 -24.05
N LEU A 5 0.12 -33.33 -23.02
CA LEU A 5 -1.19 -32.67 -23.03
C LEU A 5 -1.31 -31.56 -24.07
N SER A 6 -0.21 -30.88 -24.42
CA SER A 6 -0.24 -29.84 -25.44
C SER A 6 -0.30 -30.38 -26.87
N THR A 7 0.17 -31.61 -27.12
CA THR A 7 0.33 -32.21 -28.47
C THR A 7 -0.75 -33.24 -28.81
N HIS A 8 -1.59 -33.64 -27.86
CA HIS A 8 -2.65 -34.64 -28.05
C HIS A 8 -4.03 -34.02 -27.84
N ALA A 9 -5.01 -34.43 -28.65
CA ALA A 9 -6.40 -34.00 -28.51
C ALA A 9 -6.99 -34.49 -27.17
N VAL A 10 -7.67 -33.61 -26.45
CA VAL A 10 -8.37 -33.94 -25.20
C VAL A 10 -9.87 -33.71 -25.39
N TYR A 11 -10.66 -34.65 -24.87
CA TYR A 11 -12.13 -34.65 -24.94
C TYR A 11 -12.71 -34.69 -23.52
N LEU A 12 -13.80 -33.94 -23.30
CA LEU A 12 -14.42 -33.69 -22.00
C LEU A 12 -15.58 -34.63 -21.98
N TYR A 13 -15.65 -35.52 -21.01
CA TYR A 13 -16.73 -36.50 -20.98
C TYR A 13 -17.70 -36.13 -19.87
N ALA A 14 -18.99 -36.05 -20.22
CA ALA A 14 -20.06 -35.97 -19.25
C ALA A 14 -20.61 -37.37 -18.99
N ASN A 15 -20.90 -37.66 -17.71
CA ASN A 15 -21.72 -38.81 -17.35
C ASN A 15 -23.17 -38.48 -17.68
N ILE A 16 -23.72 -39.16 -18.68
CA ILE A 16 -25.14 -39.17 -18.95
C ILE A 16 -25.70 -40.54 -18.58
N THR A 17 -26.96 -40.55 -18.16
CA THR A 17 -27.68 -41.80 -17.88
C THR A 17 -28.54 -42.12 -19.10
N ASP A 18 -28.45 -43.35 -19.61
CA ASP A 18 -29.36 -43.80 -20.67
C ASP A 18 -30.76 -44.11 -20.12
N GLU A 19 -31.67 -44.45 -21.03
CA GLU A 19 -33.04 -44.88 -20.73
C GLU A 19 -33.13 -46.18 -19.90
N PHE A 20 -32.01 -46.89 -19.71
CA PHE A 20 -31.88 -48.10 -18.89
C PHE A 20 -31.12 -47.85 -17.57
N ASN A 21 -30.88 -46.58 -17.22
CA ASN A 21 -30.19 -46.16 -16.00
C ASN A 21 -28.68 -46.50 -15.93
N ASN A 22 -28.04 -46.77 -17.07
CA ASN A 22 -26.59 -46.98 -17.13
C ASN A 22 -25.84 -45.65 -17.24
N LYS A 23 -24.73 -45.52 -16.51
CA LYS A 23 -23.81 -44.37 -16.66
C LYS A 23 -22.96 -44.54 -17.91
N LEU A 24 -23.16 -43.66 -18.89
CA LEU A 24 -22.37 -43.56 -20.12
C LEU A 24 -21.56 -42.27 -20.12
N LEU A 25 -20.30 -42.37 -20.51
CA LEU A 25 -19.45 -41.22 -20.78
C LEU A 25 -19.65 -40.79 -22.22
N ARG A 26 -20.15 -39.56 -22.44
CA ARG A 26 -20.20 -38.96 -23.79
C ARG A 26 -19.34 -37.70 -23.86
N PRO A 27 -18.63 -37.50 -24.98
CA PRO A 27 -17.88 -36.27 -25.19
C PRO A 27 -18.84 -35.07 -25.23
N VAL A 28 -18.45 -34.00 -24.56
CA VAL A 28 -19.14 -32.71 -24.51
C VAL A 28 -18.60 -31.87 -25.66
N GLY A 29 -19.44 -31.63 -26.67
CA GLY A 29 -19.06 -30.97 -27.91
C GLY A 29 -18.49 -31.94 -28.96
N GLU A 30 -18.44 -31.49 -30.21
CA GLU A 30 -17.91 -32.27 -31.35
C GLU A 30 -16.41 -32.06 -31.56
N ASP A 31 -15.88 -30.92 -31.12
CA ASP A 31 -14.47 -30.55 -31.33
C ASP A 31 -13.59 -30.81 -30.10
N PRO A 32 -12.34 -31.28 -30.31
CA PRO A 32 -11.36 -31.38 -29.23
C PRO A 32 -10.98 -29.98 -28.71
N PHE A 33 -10.73 -29.87 -27.40
CA PHE A 33 -10.24 -28.64 -26.79
C PHE A 33 -8.72 -28.67 -26.66
N SER A 34 -8.11 -27.49 -26.82
CA SER A 34 -6.69 -27.30 -26.56
C SER A 34 -6.46 -26.98 -25.08
N LEU A 35 -5.83 -27.89 -24.35
CA LEU A 35 -5.31 -27.58 -23.01
C LEU A 35 -3.98 -26.84 -23.15
N LYS A 36 -3.93 -25.62 -22.62
CA LYS A 36 -2.68 -24.87 -22.47
C LYS A 36 -2.15 -25.07 -21.06
N LEU A 37 -1.01 -25.74 -20.94
CA LEU A 37 -0.31 -25.86 -19.68
C LEU A 37 0.90 -24.92 -19.68
N ILE A 38 0.94 -24.03 -18.70
CA ILE A 38 2.06 -23.13 -18.44
C ILE A 38 2.69 -23.58 -17.13
N GLU A 39 3.95 -23.98 -17.17
CA GLU A 39 4.71 -24.38 -15.98
C GLU A 39 5.65 -23.26 -15.55
N THR A 40 5.79 -23.06 -14.24
CA THR A 40 6.82 -22.18 -13.65
C THR A 40 8.05 -23.04 -13.35
N VAL A 41 9.18 -22.68 -13.94
CA VAL A 41 10.44 -23.40 -13.84
C VAL A 41 11.43 -22.56 -13.02
N PRO A 42 11.85 -23.02 -11.83
CA PRO A 42 12.91 -22.37 -11.06
C PRO A 42 14.24 -22.45 -11.82
N ALA A 43 14.83 -21.29 -12.12
CA ALA A 43 16.12 -21.18 -12.77
C ALA A 43 16.64 -19.76 -12.62
N THR A 44 17.92 -19.57 -12.32
CA THR A 44 18.52 -18.24 -12.32
C THR A 44 18.63 -17.72 -13.75
N ILE A 45 18.14 -16.51 -13.98
CA ILE A 45 18.26 -15.79 -15.25
C ILE A 45 19.22 -14.63 -15.08
N LYS A 46 20.29 -14.64 -15.87
CA LYS A 46 21.34 -13.63 -15.81
C LYS A 46 21.63 -13.03 -17.18
N VAL A 47 22.11 -11.80 -17.15
CA VAL A 47 22.71 -11.13 -18.31
C VAL A 47 24.03 -10.55 -17.83
N ASN A 48 25.12 -10.90 -18.49
CA ASN A 48 26.48 -10.48 -18.11
C ASN A 48 26.78 -10.68 -16.60
N GLY A 49 26.36 -11.81 -16.04
CA GLY A 49 26.54 -12.16 -14.62
C GLY A 49 25.56 -11.47 -13.63
N LYS A 50 24.83 -10.43 -14.02
CA LYS A 50 23.79 -9.80 -13.18
C LYS A 50 22.53 -10.67 -13.16
N THR A 51 22.05 -11.03 -11.97
CA THR A 51 20.82 -11.82 -11.81
C THR A 51 19.60 -10.92 -11.85
N TYR A 52 18.64 -11.23 -12.73
CA TYR A 52 17.39 -10.50 -12.87
C TYR A 52 16.20 -11.30 -12.33
N PHE A 53 16.09 -12.57 -12.69
CA PHE A 53 14.96 -13.42 -12.29
C PHE A 53 15.46 -14.76 -11.75
N ASN A 54 14.63 -15.44 -10.97
CA ASN A 54 14.92 -16.76 -10.40
C ASN A 54 13.99 -17.87 -10.92
N GLU A 55 13.13 -17.52 -11.88
CA GLU A 55 12.20 -18.43 -12.52
C GLU A 55 11.77 -17.88 -13.88
N PHE A 56 11.27 -18.76 -14.74
CA PHE A 56 10.59 -18.42 -15.98
C PHE A 56 9.36 -19.31 -16.18
N LYS A 57 8.44 -18.87 -17.03
CA LYS A 57 7.28 -19.66 -17.45
C LYS A 57 7.57 -20.36 -18.77
N ARG A 58 7.20 -21.64 -18.87
CA ARG A 58 7.32 -22.44 -20.10
C ARG A 58 5.94 -22.90 -20.56
N GLU A 59 5.65 -22.66 -21.83
CA GLU A 59 4.44 -23.14 -22.51
C GLU A 59 4.86 -24.06 -23.66
N HIS A 60 4.27 -25.26 -23.72
CA HIS A 60 4.42 -26.15 -24.87
C HIS A 60 3.27 -25.91 -25.86
N LYS A 61 3.60 -25.66 -27.12
CA LYS A 61 2.62 -25.53 -28.21
C LYS A 61 2.25 -26.89 -28.78
N SER A 62 1.07 -26.98 -29.38
CA SER A 62 0.59 -28.18 -30.06
C SER A 62 1.41 -28.59 -31.28
N ASN A 63 2.07 -27.63 -31.93
CA ASN A 63 2.99 -27.89 -33.03
C ASN A 63 4.41 -28.29 -32.59
N GLY A 64 4.61 -28.61 -31.30
CA GLY A 64 5.91 -28.98 -30.72
C GLY A 64 6.81 -27.79 -30.36
N GLY A 65 6.43 -26.55 -30.69
CA GLY A 65 7.16 -25.35 -30.27
C GLY A 65 7.14 -25.13 -28.76
N VAL A 66 8.11 -24.36 -28.25
CA VAL A 66 8.19 -24.00 -26.82
C VAL A 66 8.22 -22.49 -26.69
N ILE A 67 7.45 -21.91 -25.77
CA ILE A 67 7.54 -20.50 -25.39
C ILE A 67 8.17 -20.42 -24.01
N LEU A 68 9.21 -19.61 -23.88
CA LEU A 68 9.76 -19.19 -22.60
C LEU A 68 9.32 -17.74 -22.34
N THR A 69 8.84 -17.47 -21.13
CA THR A 69 8.45 -16.12 -20.69
C THR A 69 9.18 -15.79 -19.40
N ILE A 70 9.97 -14.71 -19.42
CA ILE A 70 10.76 -14.23 -18.27
C ILE A 70 10.23 -12.86 -17.88
N GLY A 71 9.72 -12.75 -16.66
CA GLY A 71 8.93 -11.59 -16.26
C GLY A 71 7.73 -11.36 -17.18
N GLU A 72 7.33 -10.11 -17.34
CA GLU A 72 6.42 -9.67 -18.40
C GLU A 72 7.20 -9.18 -19.63
N ALA A 73 8.49 -8.88 -19.45
CA ALA A 73 9.39 -8.24 -20.40
C ALA A 73 9.80 -9.07 -21.62
N LEU A 74 10.02 -10.38 -21.46
CA LEU A 74 10.69 -11.18 -22.48
C LEU A 74 9.91 -12.45 -22.82
N LYS A 75 9.71 -12.66 -24.11
CA LYS A 75 9.18 -13.90 -24.66
C LYS A 75 10.13 -14.45 -25.73
N ILE A 76 10.49 -15.72 -25.59
CA ILE A 76 11.32 -16.47 -26.56
C ILE A 76 10.48 -17.62 -27.09
N GLU A 77 10.22 -17.64 -28.39
CA GLU A 77 9.57 -18.77 -29.06
C GLU A 77 10.63 -19.64 -29.74
N LEU A 78 10.72 -20.90 -29.33
CA LEU A 78 11.62 -21.91 -29.88
C LEU A 78 10.84 -22.80 -30.85
N PHE A 79 11.37 -22.97 -32.05
CA PHE A 79 10.77 -23.75 -33.13
C PHE A 79 11.68 -24.94 -33.47
N PRO A 80 11.35 -26.15 -32.99
CA PRO A 80 12.07 -27.34 -33.41
C PRO A 80 12.04 -27.47 -34.94
N ASN A 81 13.20 -27.63 -35.57
CA ASN A 81 13.36 -27.88 -37.00
C ASN A 81 12.94 -26.73 -37.95
N LYS A 82 12.98 -25.47 -37.50
CA LYS A 82 12.81 -24.29 -38.38
C LYS A 82 14.04 -23.38 -38.35
N THR A 83 14.18 -22.54 -39.39
CA THR A 83 15.18 -21.48 -39.48
C THR A 83 14.47 -20.13 -39.68
N PRO A 84 14.67 -19.14 -38.79
CA PRO A 84 15.41 -19.22 -37.52
C PRO A 84 14.74 -20.18 -36.54
N ASP A 85 15.56 -20.84 -35.72
CA ASP A 85 15.13 -21.81 -34.70
C ASP A 85 14.52 -21.15 -33.46
N HIS A 86 14.61 -19.82 -33.37
CA HIS A 86 14.01 -19.04 -32.32
C HIS A 86 13.52 -17.66 -32.80
N LYS A 87 12.56 -17.09 -32.07
CA LYS A 87 12.10 -15.70 -32.19
C LYS A 87 12.07 -15.06 -30.82
N VAL A 88 12.69 -13.89 -30.69
CA VAL A 88 12.69 -13.08 -29.47
C VAL A 88 11.74 -11.91 -29.63
N SER A 89 10.96 -11.62 -28.59
CA SER A 89 10.12 -10.42 -28.52
C SER A 89 10.17 -9.82 -27.13
N PHE A 90 10.38 -8.51 -27.07
CA PHE A 90 10.30 -7.72 -25.85
C PHE A 90 8.91 -7.10 -25.70
N ASN A 91 8.40 -7.05 -24.48
CA ASN A 91 7.10 -6.49 -24.14
C ASN A 91 7.16 -5.86 -22.75
N LEU A 92 7.45 -4.57 -22.66
CA LEU A 92 7.47 -3.85 -21.38
C LEU A 92 6.07 -3.30 -21.09
N GLN A 93 5.50 -3.69 -19.95
CA GLN A 93 4.20 -3.19 -19.52
C GLN A 93 4.37 -2.16 -18.40
N GLU A 94 3.94 -0.93 -18.66
CA GLU A 94 3.92 0.13 -17.65
C GLU A 94 2.82 -0.15 -16.61
N LYS A 95 3.21 -0.88 -15.56
CA LYS A 95 2.33 -1.19 -14.42
C LYS A 95 2.87 -0.65 -13.12
N GLU A 96 4.01 -1.17 -12.67
CA GLU A 96 4.64 -0.82 -11.41
C GLU A 96 6.05 -0.31 -11.67
N LEU A 97 6.40 0.83 -11.05
CA LEU A 97 7.66 1.52 -11.31
C LEU A 97 8.90 0.62 -11.17
N ASP A 98 9.04 -0.10 -10.05
CA ASP A 98 10.25 -0.85 -9.75
C ASP A 98 10.38 -2.12 -10.59
N LEU A 99 9.26 -2.81 -10.84
CA LEU A 99 9.23 -3.94 -11.77
C LEU A 99 9.61 -3.48 -13.17
N TRP A 100 9.02 -2.37 -13.64
CA TRP A 100 9.29 -1.84 -14.96
C TRP A 100 10.74 -1.38 -15.11
N ILE A 101 11.33 -0.71 -14.10
CA ILE A 101 12.77 -0.34 -14.10
C ILE A 101 13.64 -1.59 -14.24
N LYS A 102 13.38 -2.61 -13.41
CA LYS A 102 14.10 -3.89 -13.46
C LYS A 102 14.00 -4.56 -14.84
N GLU A 103 12.81 -4.57 -15.41
CA GLU A 103 12.53 -5.15 -16.72
C GLU A 103 13.16 -4.37 -17.88
N ALA A 104 13.12 -3.04 -17.83
CA ALA A 104 13.77 -2.18 -18.81
C ALA A 104 15.29 -2.36 -18.79
N GLU A 105 15.92 -2.41 -17.60
CA GLU A 105 17.34 -2.74 -17.46
C GLU A 105 17.67 -4.13 -18.03
N PHE A 106 16.84 -5.13 -17.74
CA PHE A 106 17.00 -6.49 -18.28
C PHE A 106 16.98 -6.51 -19.81
N VAL A 107 16.03 -5.80 -20.43
CA VAL A 107 15.92 -5.71 -21.88
C VAL A 107 17.11 -4.98 -22.50
N ILE A 108 17.56 -3.87 -21.90
CA ILE A 108 18.74 -3.13 -22.36
C ILE A 108 20.00 -4.00 -22.30
N ASP A 109 20.25 -4.69 -21.18
CA ASP A 109 21.43 -5.54 -21.03
C ASP A 109 21.46 -6.68 -22.06
N ILE A 110 20.29 -7.28 -22.36
CA ILE A 110 20.20 -8.31 -23.42
C ILE A 110 20.55 -7.71 -24.77
N ALA A 111 20.00 -6.53 -25.07
CA ALA A 111 20.20 -5.89 -26.36
C ALA A 111 21.66 -5.45 -26.58
N GLU A 112 22.37 -5.05 -25.52
CA GLU A 112 23.77 -4.62 -25.59
C GLU A 112 24.75 -5.81 -25.62
N THR A 113 24.44 -6.89 -24.91
CA THR A 113 25.34 -8.06 -24.81
C THR A 113 25.01 -9.15 -25.83
N HIS A 114 23.83 -9.10 -26.45
CA HIS A 114 23.27 -10.15 -27.31
C HIS A 114 23.23 -11.53 -26.65
N SER A 115 23.12 -11.55 -25.31
CA SER A 115 23.37 -12.75 -24.52
C SER A 115 22.38 -12.88 -23.36
N LEU A 116 22.01 -14.12 -23.03
CA LEU A 116 21.12 -14.45 -21.93
C LEU A 116 21.52 -15.80 -21.33
N GLU A 117 21.71 -15.88 -20.02
CA GLU A 117 21.96 -17.14 -19.31
C GLU A 117 20.66 -17.58 -18.61
N ILE A 118 20.23 -18.82 -18.85
CA ILE A 118 19.09 -19.44 -18.12
C ILE A 118 19.57 -20.75 -17.50
N GLY A 119 19.60 -20.82 -16.17
CA GLY A 119 19.99 -22.03 -15.45
C GLY A 119 21.41 -22.52 -15.77
N GLY A 120 22.33 -21.60 -16.07
CA GLY A 120 23.70 -21.90 -16.49
C GLY A 120 23.89 -22.15 -17.99
N CYS A 121 22.81 -22.20 -18.78
CA CYS A 121 22.88 -22.35 -20.23
C CYS A 121 22.89 -20.98 -20.92
N GLN A 122 23.89 -20.74 -21.77
CA GLN A 122 24.02 -19.50 -22.54
C GLN A 122 23.20 -19.54 -23.83
N LEU A 123 22.40 -18.50 -24.06
CA LEU A 123 21.64 -18.24 -25.28
C LEU A 123 22.18 -16.97 -25.94
N ASN A 124 22.55 -17.08 -27.23
CA ASN A 124 22.94 -15.93 -28.04
C ASN A 124 21.70 -15.40 -28.77
N LEU A 125 21.29 -14.19 -28.45
CA LEU A 125 20.08 -13.56 -28.98
C LEU A 125 20.49 -12.52 -30.02
N GLN A 126 20.47 -12.91 -31.30
CA GLN A 126 20.60 -11.94 -32.39
C GLN A 126 19.28 -11.20 -32.55
N SER A 127 19.17 -10.02 -31.94
CA SER A 127 17.98 -9.17 -32.08
C SER A 127 17.93 -8.58 -33.48
N GLN A 128 16.83 -8.78 -34.21
CA GLN A 128 16.56 -8.01 -35.41
C GLN A 128 16.25 -6.56 -35.03
N ASN A 129 16.81 -5.64 -35.81
CA ASN A 129 16.80 -4.17 -35.68
C ASN A 129 15.68 -3.60 -34.79
N THR A 130 16.04 -3.16 -33.59
CA THR A 130 15.15 -2.62 -32.54
C THR A 130 15.66 -1.28 -32.00
N GLN A 131 16.53 -0.59 -32.74
CA GLN A 131 17.22 0.60 -32.24
C GLN A 131 16.26 1.68 -31.72
N GLN A 132 15.20 2.02 -32.47
CA GLN A 132 14.20 3.00 -32.03
C GLN A 132 13.46 2.57 -30.75
N PHE A 133 13.14 1.27 -30.62
CA PHE A 133 12.53 0.73 -29.41
C PHE A 133 13.50 0.84 -28.23
N LEU A 134 14.77 0.50 -28.41
CA LEU A 134 15.78 0.59 -27.35
C LEU A 134 16.06 2.03 -26.94
N GLU A 135 16.10 2.97 -27.88
CA GLU A 135 16.20 4.40 -27.59
C GLU A 135 15.02 4.87 -26.74
N TRP A 136 13.79 4.50 -27.11
CA TRP A 136 12.60 4.77 -26.29
C TRP A 136 12.69 4.16 -24.88
N VAL A 137 13.11 2.89 -24.76
CA VAL A 137 13.27 2.23 -23.44
C VAL A 137 14.29 2.97 -22.59
N LYS A 138 15.42 3.39 -23.16
CA LYS A 138 16.49 4.12 -22.45
C LYS A 138 15.98 5.48 -21.95
N GLU A 139 15.33 6.27 -22.80
CA GLU A 139 14.76 7.56 -22.40
C GLU A 139 13.69 7.41 -21.32
N ARG A 140 12.79 6.42 -21.47
CA ARG A 140 11.75 6.14 -20.47
C ARG A 140 12.35 5.63 -19.17
N LEU A 141 13.44 4.88 -19.21
CA LEU A 141 14.16 4.39 -18.03
C LEU A 141 14.79 5.53 -17.23
N GLU A 142 15.41 6.49 -17.90
CA GLU A 142 15.93 7.67 -17.24
C GLU A 142 14.83 8.47 -16.53
N HIS A 143 13.67 8.62 -17.17
CA HIS A 143 12.50 9.26 -16.54
C HIS A 143 11.98 8.47 -15.33
N ALA A 144 11.82 7.15 -15.46
CA ALA A 144 11.39 6.28 -14.35
C ALA A 144 12.37 6.33 -13.17
N LYS A 145 13.68 6.34 -13.42
CA LYS A 145 14.71 6.47 -12.39
C LYS A 145 14.67 7.82 -11.68
N LYS A 146 14.34 8.91 -12.39
CA LYS A 146 14.10 10.22 -11.73
C LYS A 146 12.96 10.14 -10.74
N ILE A 147 11.84 9.53 -11.13
CA ILE A 147 10.68 9.32 -10.24
C ILE A 147 11.11 8.47 -9.04
N GLN A 148 11.79 7.34 -9.26
CA GLN A 148 12.26 6.46 -8.19
C GLN A 148 13.13 7.20 -7.17
N ARG A 149 14.05 8.06 -7.61
CA ARG A 149 14.89 8.87 -6.72
C ARG A 149 14.08 9.84 -5.86
N ILE A 150 13.04 10.47 -6.42
CA ILE A 150 12.12 11.33 -5.67
C ILE A 150 11.40 10.51 -4.58
N LEU A 151 10.83 9.36 -4.95
CA LEU A 151 10.07 8.51 -4.02
C LEU A 151 10.95 8.01 -2.87
N ILE A 152 12.18 7.58 -3.17
CA ILE A 152 13.17 7.19 -2.16
C ILE A 152 13.51 8.38 -1.24
N GLY A 153 13.80 9.55 -1.82
CA GLY A 153 14.14 10.76 -1.05
C GLY A 153 13.02 11.23 -0.11
N LEU A 154 11.76 10.91 -0.45
CA LEU A 154 10.59 11.25 0.35
C LEU A 154 10.10 10.11 1.26
N ASN A 155 10.80 8.97 1.30
CA ASN A 155 10.40 7.76 2.04
C ASN A 155 8.98 7.28 1.70
N VAL A 156 8.61 7.33 0.42
CA VAL A 156 7.32 6.79 -0.04
C VAL A 156 7.33 5.27 0.08
N ASN A 157 6.32 4.73 0.78
CA ASN A 157 6.24 3.30 1.12
C ASN A 157 5.21 2.52 0.29
N LYS A 158 4.73 3.10 -0.81
CA LYS A 158 3.69 2.55 -1.68
C LYS A 158 4.18 2.49 -3.12
N GLN A 159 3.88 1.38 -3.80
CA GLN A 159 4.24 1.21 -5.21
C GLN A 159 3.56 2.27 -6.08
N LEU A 160 4.37 2.98 -6.88
CA LEU A 160 3.85 3.86 -7.93
C LEU A 160 3.39 3.03 -9.12
N LYS A 161 2.16 3.31 -9.56
CA LYS A 161 1.59 2.78 -10.79
C LYS A 161 2.02 3.66 -11.96
N LEU A 162 2.73 3.08 -12.92
CA LEU A 162 3.09 3.77 -14.14
C LEU A 162 1.87 3.97 -15.03
N LYS A 163 1.84 5.10 -15.71
CA LYS A 163 0.84 5.48 -16.69
C LYS A 163 1.39 6.61 -17.56
N GLU A 164 0.60 7.01 -18.54
CA GLU A 164 0.78 8.31 -19.17
C GLU A 164 0.50 9.42 -18.14
N PHE A 165 1.53 10.20 -17.83
CA PHE A 165 1.42 11.31 -16.89
C PHE A 165 0.85 12.53 -17.62
N THR A 166 -0.03 13.24 -16.93
CA THR A 166 -0.53 14.54 -17.40
C THR A 166 0.60 15.57 -17.39
N GLN A 167 0.46 16.65 -18.17
CA GLN A 167 1.45 17.73 -18.16
C GLN A 167 1.65 18.33 -16.74
N THR A 168 0.59 18.37 -15.93
CA THR A 168 0.66 18.83 -14.54
C THR A 168 1.50 17.89 -13.67
N GLU A 169 1.32 16.58 -13.82
CA GLU A 169 2.14 15.58 -13.12
C GLU A 169 3.60 15.67 -13.57
N GLU A 170 3.87 15.79 -14.87
CA GLU A 170 5.23 15.94 -15.40
C GLU A 170 5.93 17.20 -14.87
N ASN A 171 5.22 18.33 -14.83
CA ASN A 171 5.72 19.56 -14.23
C ASN A 171 6.02 19.35 -12.72
N THR A 172 5.14 18.64 -12.01
CA THR A 172 5.31 18.32 -10.59
C THR A 172 6.54 17.44 -10.37
N ILE A 173 6.71 16.38 -11.16
CA ILE A 173 7.88 15.49 -11.13
C ILE A 173 9.17 16.31 -11.36
N GLY A 174 9.17 17.20 -12.34
CA GLY A 174 10.31 18.07 -12.63
C GLY A 174 10.66 19.03 -11.47
N ILE A 175 9.66 19.60 -10.81
CA ILE A 175 9.84 20.46 -9.63
C ILE A 175 10.39 19.65 -8.46
N LEU A 176 9.78 18.50 -8.16
CA LEU A 176 10.20 17.64 -7.05
C LEU A 176 11.61 17.07 -7.28
N TYR A 177 11.97 16.72 -8.51
CA TYR A 177 13.33 16.26 -8.80
C TYR A 177 14.37 17.33 -8.45
N LYS A 178 14.15 18.57 -8.89
CA LYS A 178 15.05 19.70 -8.56
C LYS A 178 15.09 19.98 -7.06
N ALA A 179 13.93 19.98 -6.40
CA ALA A 179 13.85 20.33 -5.00
C ALA A 179 14.42 19.24 -4.08
N ILE A 180 14.02 17.97 -4.29
CA ILE A 180 14.35 16.85 -3.41
C ILE A 180 15.67 16.18 -3.78
N CYS A 181 15.93 15.96 -5.07
CA CYS A 181 17.13 15.22 -5.51
C CYS A 181 18.33 16.14 -5.73
N GLU A 182 18.11 17.39 -6.14
CA GLU A 182 19.18 18.36 -6.42
C GLU A 182 19.29 19.46 -5.35
N ASN A 183 18.41 19.47 -4.33
CA ASN A 183 18.38 20.47 -3.25
C ASN A 183 18.30 21.93 -3.75
N GLN A 184 17.60 22.17 -4.85
CA GLN A 184 17.47 23.50 -5.47
C GLN A 184 16.21 24.26 -5.01
N GLU A 185 16.30 25.59 -5.03
CA GLU A 185 15.13 26.47 -4.89
C GLU A 185 14.29 26.49 -6.17
N VAL A 186 12.98 26.36 -6.02
CA VAL A 186 12.03 26.26 -7.14
C VAL A 186 11.06 27.45 -7.16
N SER A 187 10.73 27.91 -8.36
CA SER A 187 9.74 28.96 -8.58
C SER A 187 8.35 28.34 -8.75
N ILE A 188 7.43 28.73 -7.87
CA ILE A 188 6.03 28.27 -7.88
C ILE A 188 5.15 29.50 -7.95
N LYS A 189 4.19 29.49 -8.87
CA LYS A 189 3.32 30.65 -9.15
C LYS A 189 2.33 30.90 -8.02
N GLU A 190 1.86 29.83 -7.41
CA GLU A 190 0.89 29.85 -6.33
C GLU A 190 1.58 29.99 -4.98
N GLU A 191 0.88 30.60 -4.03
CA GLU A 191 1.33 30.62 -2.65
C GLU A 191 1.08 29.24 -2.02
N LEU A 192 2.13 28.62 -1.50
CA LEU A 192 2.03 27.31 -0.88
C LEU A 192 1.89 27.46 0.64
N PRO A 193 1.00 26.68 1.28
CA PRO A 193 1.02 26.58 2.72
C PRO A 193 2.29 25.85 3.18
N PRO A 194 2.71 26.02 4.45
CA PRO A 194 3.94 25.40 4.97
C PRO A 194 3.97 23.87 4.84
N VAL A 195 2.80 23.23 4.89
CA VAL A 195 2.60 21.79 4.72
C VAL A 195 1.48 21.57 3.72
N PHE A 196 1.69 20.70 2.73
CA PHE A 196 0.75 20.44 1.64
C PHE A 196 0.91 19.02 1.10
N THR A 197 -0.05 18.59 0.29
CA THR A 197 0.02 17.33 -0.46
C THR A 197 0.20 17.57 -1.95
N VAL A 198 0.89 16.66 -2.63
CA VAL A 198 0.90 16.57 -4.09
C VAL A 198 0.46 15.17 -4.53
N ASN A 199 -0.19 15.10 -5.69
CA ASN A 199 -0.61 13.84 -6.29
C ASN A 199 0.24 13.50 -7.51
N ILE A 200 0.77 12.28 -7.56
CA ILE A 200 1.46 11.71 -8.72
C ILE A 200 0.92 10.30 -8.93
N SER A 201 0.24 10.06 -10.05
CA SER A 201 -0.45 8.81 -10.30
C SER A 201 -1.38 8.40 -9.14
N ASN A 202 -1.15 7.24 -8.53
CA ASN A 202 -1.91 6.70 -7.41
C ASN A 202 -1.40 7.13 -6.03
N LEU A 203 -0.46 8.07 -5.97
CA LEU A 203 0.21 8.49 -4.74
C LEU A 203 -0.22 9.90 -4.34
N CYS A 204 -0.58 10.05 -3.06
CA CYS A 204 -0.69 11.34 -2.38
C CYS A 204 0.51 11.47 -1.44
N ILE A 205 1.32 12.51 -1.63
CA ILE A 205 2.62 12.68 -0.95
C ILE A 205 2.57 13.96 -0.14
N ALA A 206 2.81 13.88 1.17
CA ALA A 206 2.90 15.04 2.05
C ALA A 206 4.30 15.66 2.00
N LEU A 207 4.34 16.99 1.90
CA LEU A 207 5.54 17.80 1.76
C LEU A 207 5.48 18.99 2.70
N SER A 208 6.64 19.56 2.99
CA SER A 208 6.75 20.89 3.61
C SER A 208 7.47 21.86 2.68
N CYS A 209 7.26 23.16 2.85
CA CYS A 209 8.03 24.16 2.16
C CYS A 209 8.29 25.41 3.01
N SER A 210 9.36 26.10 2.66
CA SER A 210 9.72 27.41 3.21
C SER A 210 10.03 28.37 2.06
N LYS A 211 9.49 29.59 2.13
CA LYS A 211 9.80 30.65 1.16
C LYS A 211 11.15 31.27 1.47
N THR A 212 12.01 31.37 0.47
CA THR A 212 13.35 31.93 0.61
C THR A 212 13.34 33.45 0.37
N PRO A 213 14.40 34.19 0.76
CA PRO A 213 14.48 35.64 0.51
C PRO A 213 14.39 36.03 -0.97
N SER A 214 14.68 35.10 -1.89
CA SER A 214 14.54 35.32 -3.33
C SER A 214 13.07 35.26 -3.81
N GLY A 215 12.14 34.92 -2.94
CA GLY A 215 10.73 34.68 -3.27
C GLY A 215 10.43 33.29 -3.83
N LYS A 216 11.45 32.44 -3.97
CA LYS A 216 11.33 31.02 -4.37
C LYS A 216 11.02 30.13 -3.16
N TYR A 217 10.81 28.84 -3.40
CA TYR A 217 10.57 27.85 -2.35
C TYR A 217 11.71 26.85 -2.25
N ARG A 218 12.02 26.41 -1.03
CA ARG A 218 12.61 25.09 -0.78
C ARG A 218 11.51 24.14 -0.36
N ILE A 219 11.54 22.92 -0.89
CA ILE A 219 10.59 21.85 -0.59
C ILE A 219 11.35 20.74 0.09
N PHE A 220 10.74 20.16 1.13
CA PHE A 220 11.31 19.05 1.89
C PHE A 220 10.25 17.97 2.11
N SER A 221 10.64 16.87 2.76
CA SER A 221 9.65 15.98 3.34
C SER A 221 8.83 16.74 4.40
N TYR A 222 7.57 16.36 4.59
CA TYR A 222 6.71 17.02 5.60
C TYR A 222 7.33 16.97 7.01
N LYS A 223 8.13 15.93 7.31
CA LYS A 223 8.79 15.74 8.60
C LYS A 223 9.95 16.69 8.85
N ASP A 224 10.49 17.30 7.81
CA ASP A 224 11.60 18.25 7.89
C ASP A 224 11.10 19.70 8.08
N VAL A 225 9.81 19.87 8.41
CA VAL A 225 9.26 21.16 8.79
C VAL A 225 10.03 21.70 10.00
N ASN A 226 10.67 22.86 9.82
CA ASN A 226 11.48 23.47 10.88
C ASN A 226 10.63 24.32 11.82
N GLU A 227 9.46 24.75 11.35
CA GLU A 227 8.51 25.56 12.09
C GLU A 227 7.71 24.71 13.09
N ALA A 228 7.41 25.30 14.25
CA ALA A 228 6.48 24.69 15.19
C ALA A 228 5.05 24.70 14.61
N ILE A 229 4.35 23.57 14.74
CA ILE A 229 2.95 23.43 14.33
C ILE A 229 2.05 23.82 15.49
N TYR A 230 1.03 24.63 15.22
CA TYR A 230 0.07 25.11 16.21
C TYR A 230 -1.37 24.76 15.80
N TYR A 231 -2.24 24.57 16.79
CA TYR A 231 -3.68 24.42 16.58
C TYR A 231 -4.47 25.34 17.52
N THR A 232 -5.70 25.62 17.11
CA THR A 232 -6.73 26.30 17.93
C THR A 232 -8.03 25.51 17.82
N ASP A 233 -8.66 25.22 18.95
CA ASP A 233 -10.00 24.67 19.05
C ASP A 233 -10.93 25.61 19.86
N SER A 234 -12.18 25.19 20.07
CA SER A 234 -13.20 25.97 20.81
C SER A 234 -12.83 26.22 22.28
N ASN A 235 -11.90 25.44 22.83
CA ASN A 235 -11.50 25.49 24.23
C ASN A 235 -10.15 26.20 24.42
N THR A 236 -9.40 26.46 23.35
CA THR A 236 -8.12 27.18 23.39
C THR A 236 -8.27 28.64 22.94
N THR A 237 -7.98 29.59 23.82
CA THR A 237 -7.93 31.03 23.48
C THR A 237 -6.60 31.43 22.81
N THR A 238 -5.54 30.65 23.03
CA THR A 238 -4.21 30.84 22.43
C THR A 238 -3.79 29.60 21.65
N PRO A 239 -3.16 29.74 20.46
CA PRO A 239 -2.66 28.59 19.72
C PRO A 239 -1.69 27.74 20.55
N LEU A 240 -1.93 26.43 20.59
CA LEU A 240 -1.08 25.47 21.32
C LEU A 240 -0.23 24.66 20.33
N ARG A 241 1.00 24.34 20.72
CA ARG A 241 1.92 23.55 19.89
C ARG A 241 1.46 22.10 19.80
N THR A 242 1.63 21.47 18.65
CA THR A 242 1.33 20.05 18.46
C THR A 242 2.33 19.37 17.53
N SER A 243 2.20 18.05 17.44
CA SER A 243 2.86 17.17 16.49
C SER A 243 2.43 17.49 15.05
N ILE A 244 3.33 17.34 14.08
CA ILE A 244 2.99 17.47 12.66
C ILE A 244 1.92 16.45 12.23
N TYR A 245 1.84 15.31 12.91
CA TYR A 245 0.87 14.27 12.60
C TYR A 245 -0.58 14.69 12.87
N SER A 246 -0.79 15.74 13.67
CA SER A 246 -2.07 16.39 13.86
C SER A 246 -2.64 17.01 12.58
N TRP A 247 -1.81 17.28 11.57
CA TRP A 247 -2.28 17.82 10.28
C TRP A 247 -3.02 16.78 9.44
N PHE A 248 -2.70 15.49 9.58
CA PHE A 248 -3.26 14.47 8.70
C PHE A 248 -4.77 14.31 8.84
N GLN A 249 -5.31 14.37 10.07
CA GLN A 249 -6.70 13.98 10.33
C GLN A 249 -7.00 12.58 9.74
N GLU A 250 -8.27 12.19 9.65
CA GLU A 250 -8.63 10.89 9.07
C GLU A 250 -8.18 10.78 7.60
N GLU A 251 -8.45 11.80 6.78
CA GLU A 251 -8.20 11.77 5.34
C GLU A 251 -6.71 11.66 4.99
N GLY A 252 -5.84 12.30 5.77
CA GLY A 252 -4.40 12.22 5.60
C GLY A 252 -3.87 10.84 5.94
N PHE A 253 -4.31 10.24 7.05
CA PHE A 253 -3.95 8.87 7.42
C PHE A 253 -4.46 7.83 6.41
N LEU A 254 -5.55 8.13 5.70
CA LEU A 254 -6.06 7.29 4.60
C LEU A 254 -5.26 7.40 3.30
N SER A 255 -4.84 8.61 2.94
CA SER A 255 -4.38 8.90 1.58
C SER A 255 -2.86 9.01 1.44
N VAL A 256 -2.17 9.56 2.45
CA VAL A 256 -0.76 9.92 2.35
C VAL A 256 0.13 8.68 2.41
N CYS A 257 1.03 8.56 1.44
CA CYS A 257 1.86 7.36 1.24
C CYS A 257 3.30 7.45 1.76
N ASN A 258 3.69 8.59 2.35
CA ASN A 258 5.00 8.78 2.95
C ASN A 258 4.96 9.01 4.47
N ILE A 259 3.88 8.60 5.15
CA ILE A 259 3.77 8.67 6.60
C ILE A 259 4.86 7.81 7.25
N ASP A 260 5.68 8.45 8.08
CA ASP A 260 6.69 7.81 8.92
C ASP A 260 6.03 7.40 10.25
N PHE A 261 5.50 6.18 10.32
CA PHE A 261 4.75 5.71 11.49
C PHE A 261 5.60 5.60 12.76
N ASP A 262 6.91 5.40 12.62
CA ASP A 262 7.83 5.26 13.74
C ASP A 262 8.13 6.60 14.42
N ASP A 263 8.04 7.73 13.70
CA ASP A 263 8.23 9.07 14.27
C ASP A 263 6.98 9.66 14.94
N ILE A 264 5.81 9.02 14.85
CA ILE A 264 4.56 9.53 15.44
C ILE A 264 4.74 9.83 16.95
N VAL A 265 5.12 8.82 17.74
CA VAL A 265 5.31 8.99 19.20
C VAL A 265 6.45 9.95 19.52
N PRO A 266 7.65 9.82 18.93
CA PRO A 266 8.73 10.81 19.11
C PRO A 266 8.31 12.25 18.81
N SER A 267 7.47 12.47 17.81
CA SER A 267 6.98 13.80 17.44
C SER A 267 6.10 14.42 18.54
N TYR A 268 5.23 13.63 19.18
CA TYR A 268 4.46 14.10 20.34
C TYR A 268 5.32 14.32 21.58
N GLN A 269 6.31 13.45 21.82
CA GLN A 269 7.23 13.60 22.95
C GLN A 269 8.01 14.92 22.89
N LYS A 270 8.40 15.38 21.69
CA LYS A 270 9.10 16.66 21.50
C LYS A 270 8.26 17.89 21.89
N VAL A 271 6.93 17.76 21.95
CA VAL A 271 6.03 18.89 22.20
C VAL A 271 5.35 18.88 23.57
N ILE A 272 5.56 17.85 24.38
CA ILE A 272 4.88 17.66 25.68
C ILE A 272 5.10 18.82 26.65
N GLU A 273 6.31 19.36 26.72
CA GLU A 273 6.64 20.48 27.63
C GLU A 273 6.01 21.80 27.21
N TYR A 274 5.53 21.90 25.97
CA TYR A 274 4.98 23.13 25.39
C TYR A 274 3.45 23.12 25.28
N ASN A 275 2.81 21.97 25.52
CA ASN A 275 1.37 21.84 25.38
C ASN A 275 0.78 20.99 26.51
N PRO A 276 0.07 21.60 27.48
CA PRO A 276 -0.56 20.87 28.58
C PRO A 276 -1.69 19.93 28.13
N ASN A 277 -2.26 20.16 26.93
CA ASN A 277 -3.35 19.37 26.38
C ASN A 277 -2.87 18.33 25.35
N ILE A 278 -1.56 18.04 25.31
CA ILE A 278 -1.00 17.17 24.26
C ILE A 278 -1.57 15.75 24.29
N SER A 279 -1.90 15.22 25.47
CA SER A 279 -2.47 13.88 25.62
C SER A 279 -3.85 13.78 24.98
N GLN A 280 -4.69 14.81 25.14
CA GLN A 280 -6.00 14.91 24.49
C GLN A 280 -5.86 14.99 22.97
N ARG A 281 -4.90 15.80 22.50
CA ARG A 281 -4.64 15.97 21.07
C ARG A 281 -4.13 14.68 20.43
N ALA A 282 -3.15 14.04 21.05
CA ALA A 282 -2.63 12.75 20.63
C ALA A 282 -3.72 11.67 20.63
N ASN A 283 -4.62 11.69 21.63
CA ASN A 283 -5.76 10.78 21.68
C ASN A 283 -6.71 11.00 20.51
N ASN A 284 -7.03 12.25 20.14
CA ASN A 284 -7.84 12.53 18.96
C ASN A 284 -7.19 12.00 17.68
N ASP A 285 -5.90 12.27 17.48
CA ASP A 285 -5.19 11.84 16.28
C ASP A 285 -5.03 10.30 16.25
N MET A 286 -4.96 9.64 17.41
CA MET A 286 -5.08 8.17 17.53
C MET A 286 -6.44 7.65 17.06
N LEU A 287 -7.53 8.32 17.47
CA LEU A 287 -8.88 7.96 17.00
C LEU A 287 -9.00 8.18 15.48
N MET A 288 -8.38 9.22 14.91
CA MET A 288 -8.35 9.42 13.45
C MET A 288 -7.63 8.29 12.73
N MET A 289 -6.52 7.77 13.29
CA MET A 289 -5.85 6.59 12.75
C MET A 289 -6.75 5.34 12.78
N LEU A 290 -7.59 5.19 13.81
CA LEU A 290 -8.55 4.08 13.89
C LEU A 290 -9.68 4.20 12.88
N LEU A 291 -10.23 5.39 12.66
CA LEU A 291 -11.22 5.63 11.58
C LEU A 291 -10.61 5.27 10.21
N ALA A 292 -9.37 5.69 9.98
CA ALA A 292 -8.65 5.36 8.76
C ALA A 292 -8.42 3.84 8.62
N TYR A 293 -8.03 3.16 9.70
CA TYR A 293 -7.86 1.70 9.73
C TYR A 293 -9.16 0.97 9.38
N ASP A 294 -10.29 1.38 9.95
CA ASP A 294 -11.58 0.73 9.71
C ASP A 294 -12.02 0.78 8.24
N LYS A 295 -11.46 1.69 7.43
CA LYS A 295 -11.74 1.81 5.98
C LYS A 295 -10.77 1.06 5.07
N GLN A 296 -9.50 0.91 5.43
CA GLN A 296 -8.46 0.32 4.54
C GLN A 296 -7.70 -0.87 5.12
N HIS A 297 -7.87 -1.18 6.40
CA HIS A 297 -7.20 -2.27 7.11
C HIS A 297 -5.67 -2.27 7.01
N ASP A 298 -5.06 -1.08 6.97
CA ASP A 298 -3.60 -0.94 7.00
C ASP A 298 -3.08 -1.19 8.42
N ILE A 299 -2.45 -2.34 8.63
CA ILE A 299 -1.93 -2.75 9.94
C ILE A 299 -0.94 -1.75 10.55
N ARG A 300 -0.28 -0.91 9.73
CA ARG A 300 0.65 0.12 10.22
C ARG A 300 -0.09 1.20 11.01
N LEU A 301 -1.30 1.56 10.60
CA LEU A 301 -2.17 2.49 11.35
C LEU A 301 -2.56 1.91 12.70
N LEU A 302 -2.95 0.64 12.74
CA LEU A 302 -3.35 -0.01 13.99
C LEU A 302 -2.18 -0.07 14.98
N LYS A 303 -0.99 -0.44 14.51
CA LYS A 303 0.24 -0.46 15.32
C LYS A 303 0.64 0.93 15.81
N ALA A 304 0.56 1.95 14.95
CA ALA A 304 0.84 3.33 15.33
C ALA A 304 -0.15 3.85 16.37
N ALA A 305 -1.44 3.54 16.20
CA ALA A 305 -2.49 3.87 17.17
C ALA A 305 -2.23 3.18 18.52
N GLU A 306 -1.81 1.91 18.52
CA GLU A 306 -1.45 1.20 19.74
C GLU A 306 -0.26 1.85 20.45
N ASN A 307 0.84 2.10 19.72
CA ASN A 307 2.04 2.73 20.27
C ASN A 307 1.73 4.11 20.86
N LEU A 308 0.92 4.91 20.16
CA LEU A 308 0.53 6.23 20.63
C LEU A 308 -0.38 6.13 21.87
N CYS A 309 -1.34 5.19 21.88
CA CYS A 309 -2.22 4.96 23.03
C CYS A 309 -1.45 4.50 24.26
N GLN A 310 -0.51 3.57 24.11
CA GLN A 310 0.37 3.12 25.19
C GLN A 310 1.21 4.27 25.74
N TRP A 311 1.81 5.09 24.87
CA TRP A 311 2.53 6.29 25.32
C TRP A 311 1.63 7.26 26.09
N ILE A 312 0.41 7.53 25.62
CA ILE A 312 -0.54 8.40 26.34
C ILE A 312 -0.81 7.85 27.76
N ILE A 313 -1.01 6.54 27.92
CA ILE A 313 -1.23 5.91 29.24
C ILE A 313 -0.03 6.16 30.19
N THR A 314 1.20 6.17 29.67
CA THR A 314 2.40 6.37 30.51
C THR A 314 2.55 7.79 31.07
N ILE A 315 1.93 8.78 30.42
CA ILE A 315 2.05 10.20 30.81
C ILE A 315 0.81 10.72 31.55
N GLN A 316 -0.23 9.90 31.70
CA GLN A 316 -1.48 10.29 32.37
C GLN A 316 -1.47 9.93 33.85
N ASP A 317 -2.14 10.76 34.66
CA ASP A 317 -2.44 10.46 36.05
C ASP A 317 -3.39 9.27 36.15
N GLU A 318 -3.29 8.46 37.21
CA GLU A 318 -4.08 7.23 37.38
C GLU A 318 -5.60 7.47 37.22
N ASN A 319 -6.10 8.61 37.70
CA ASN A 319 -7.52 8.94 37.62
C ASN A 319 -8.02 9.21 36.19
N ASP A 320 -7.12 9.55 35.26
CA ASP A 320 -7.44 9.92 33.88
C ASP A 320 -7.12 8.81 32.88
N LYS A 321 -6.61 7.66 33.35
CA LYS A 321 -6.23 6.52 32.49
C LYS A 321 -7.41 5.75 31.92
N ASN A 322 -8.57 5.78 32.58
CA ASN A 322 -9.70 4.90 32.24
C ASN A 322 -10.08 4.97 30.76
N ILE A 323 -10.24 6.17 30.19
CA ILE A 323 -10.58 6.34 28.78
C ILE A 323 -9.50 5.81 27.84
N HIS A 324 -8.22 5.96 28.21
CA HIS A 324 -7.10 5.49 27.41
C HIS A 324 -6.95 3.97 27.48
N ILE A 325 -7.27 3.36 28.63
CA ILE A 325 -7.34 1.89 28.74
C ILE A 325 -8.45 1.35 27.84
N LEU A 326 -9.64 1.97 27.84
CA LEU A 326 -10.72 1.60 26.92
C LEU A 326 -10.29 1.77 25.46
N ASN A 327 -9.52 2.83 25.16
CA ASN A 327 -8.94 3.04 23.83
C ASN A 327 -7.95 1.94 23.44
N LEU A 328 -7.10 1.49 24.36
CA LEU A 328 -6.21 0.36 24.12
C LEU A 328 -7.00 -0.93 23.84
N MET A 329 -8.08 -1.18 24.58
CA MET A 329 -8.91 -2.37 24.38
C MET A 329 -9.64 -2.35 23.03
N GLN A 330 -10.12 -1.20 22.54
CA GLN A 330 -10.71 -1.14 21.19
C GLN A 330 -9.69 -1.32 20.07
N ILE A 331 -8.43 -0.94 20.29
CA ILE A 331 -7.34 -1.18 19.34
C ILE A 331 -7.11 -2.69 19.26
N ARG A 332 -6.91 -3.36 20.41
CA ARG A 332 -6.70 -4.81 20.46
C ARG A 332 -7.86 -5.60 19.92
N ARG A 333 -9.10 -5.13 20.14
CA ARG A 333 -10.31 -5.77 19.60
C ARG A 333 -10.35 -5.78 18.07
N ARG A 334 -9.70 -4.84 17.38
CA ARG A 334 -9.58 -4.83 15.92
C ARG A 334 -8.60 -5.86 15.37
N GLU A 335 -7.69 -6.33 16.19
CA GLU A 335 -6.71 -7.36 15.83
C GLU A 335 -7.21 -8.76 16.19
N ARG A 336 -7.85 -8.91 17.35
CA ARG A 336 -8.31 -10.19 17.90
C ARG A 336 -9.42 -10.02 18.93
N GLN A 337 -10.05 -11.12 19.34
CA GLN A 337 -10.93 -11.09 20.52
C GLN A 337 -10.13 -10.73 21.78
N LEU A 338 -10.79 -10.04 22.73
CA LEU A 338 -10.23 -9.74 24.05
C LEU A 338 -10.08 -11.02 24.87
N THR A 339 -8.95 -11.13 25.59
CA THR A 339 -8.69 -12.21 26.54
C THR A 339 -9.57 -12.11 27.78
N ALA A 340 -9.61 -13.16 28.60
CA ALA A 340 -10.38 -13.15 29.86
C ALA A 340 -9.95 -11.99 30.77
N ASP A 341 -8.65 -11.83 30.99
CA ASP A 341 -8.07 -10.76 31.82
C ASP A 341 -8.40 -9.37 31.27
N GLU A 342 -8.34 -9.18 29.94
CA GLU A 342 -8.72 -7.91 29.31
C GLU A 342 -10.21 -7.62 29.47
N ARG A 343 -11.07 -8.64 29.41
CA ARG A 343 -12.51 -8.50 29.64
C ARG A 343 -12.81 -8.16 31.10
N GLU A 344 -12.12 -8.79 32.05
CA GLU A 344 -12.23 -8.48 33.47
C GLU A 344 -11.82 -7.03 33.75
N ASN A 345 -10.68 -6.58 33.22
CA ASN A 345 -10.25 -5.18 33.30
C ASN A 345 -11.31 -4.21 32.75
N VAL A 346 -11.99 -4.54 31.65
CA VAL A 346 -13.07 -3.70 31.10
C VAL A 346 -14.30 -3.70 32.02
N MET A 347 -14.62 -4.82 32.68
CA MET A 347 -15.74 -4.89 33.65
C MET A 347 -15.49 -4.00 34.85
N ASP A 348 -14.27 -4.01 35.40
CA ASP A 348 -13.89 -3.19 36.56
C ASP A 348 -13.98 -1.68 36.27
N LEU A 349 -13.79 -1.29 35.01
CA LEU A 349 -13.89 0.10 34.58
C LEU A 349 -15.33 0.60 34.46
N VAL A 350 -16.34 -0.27 34.35
CA VAL A 350 -17.74 0.13 34.05
C VAL A 350 -18.26 1.18 35.02
N ASP A 351 -18.00 1.03 36.31
CA ASP A 351 -18.50 1.96 37.33
C ASP A 351 -17.60 3.18 37.53
N SER A 352 -16.41 3.18 36.93
CA SER A 352 -15.39 4.23 37.03
C SER A 352 -15.40 5.19 35.84
N VAL A 353 -16.39 5.09 34.95
CA VAL A 353 -16.53 5.92 33.75
C VAL A 353 -17.93 6.51 33.62
N ASP A 354 -18.03 7.55 32.79
CA ASP A 354 -19.28 8.22 32.47
C ASP A 354 -20.20 7.35 31.58
N ASN A 355 -21.38 7.86 31.21
CA ASN A 355 -22.31 7.10 30.37
C ASN A 355 -21.70 6.71 29.01
N MET A 356 -20.84 7.55 28.43
CA MET A 356 -20.17 7.26 27.17
C MET A 356 -19.13 6.16 27.32
N GLY A 357 -18.32 6.23 28.36
CA GLY A 357 -17.41 5.16 28.75
C GLY A 357 -18.14 3.84 29.03
N LYS A 358 -19.31 3.89 29.69
CA LYS A 358 -20.14 2.69 29.91
C LYS A 358 -20.56 2.04 28.59
N VAL A 359 -21.01 2.85 27.62
CA VAL A 359 -21.31 2.33 26.28
C VAL A 359 -20.07 1.71 25.65
N ALA A 360 -18.89 2.35 25.73
CA ALA A 360 -17.65 1.77 25.22
C ALA A 360 -17.30 0.43 25.90
N CYS A 361 -17.42 0.31 27.23
CA CYS A 361 -17.22 -0.95 27.94
C CYS A 361 -18.16 -2.04 27.42
N TYR A 362 -19.46 -1.75 27.32
CA TYR A 362 -20.43 -2.75 26.87
C TYR A 362 -20.29 -3.12 25.39
N ILE A 363 -19.82 -2.19 24.54
CA ILE A 363 -19.39 -2.51 23.18
C ILE A 363 -18.28 -3.55 23.26
N LEU A 364 -17.18 -3.27 23.97
CA LEU A 364 -16.01 -4.15 24.10
C LEU A 364 -16.35 -5.53 24.71
N LEU A 365 -17.33 -5.59 25.60
CA LEU A 365 -17.81 -6.82 26.22
C LEU A 365 -18.80 -7.63 25.36
N ASN A 366 -19.20 -7.11 24.19
CA ASN A 366 -20.24 -7.65 23.30
C ASN A 366 -21.65 -7.70 23.94
N ASN A 367 -21.97 -6.79 24.85
CA ASN A 367 -23.27 -6.73 25.51
C ASN A 367 -24.21 -5.71 24.83
N LYS A 368 -24.88 -6.14 23.76
CA LYS A 368 -25.75 -5.27 22.94
C LYS A 368 -26.95 -4.71 23.71
N GLU A 369 -27.49 -5.45 24.68
CA GLU A 369 -28.62 -4.99 25.51
C GLU A 369 -28.23 -3.77 26.33
N GLN A 370 -27.06 -3.84 26.99
CA GLN A 370 -26.57 -2.74 27.81
C GLN A 370 -26.12 -1.54 26.96
N VAL A 371 -25.53 -1.77 25.79
CA VAL A 371 -25.23 -0.68 24.84
C VAL A 371 -26.50 0.13 24.51
N ASN A 372 -27.58 -0.54 24.12
CA ASN A 372 -28.85 0.12 23.81
C ASN A 372 -29.46 0.81 25.03
N HIS A 373 -29.37 0.20 26.21
CA HIS A 373 -29.86 0.79 27.46
C HIS A 373 -29.22 2.15 27.76
N TYR A 374 -27.88 2.25 27.65
CA TYR A 374 -27.17 3.49 27.93
C TYR A 374 -27.27 4.51 26.79
N ILE A 375 -27.29 4.08 25.53
CA ILE A 375 -27.56 4.98 24.39
C ILE A 375 -28.93 5.66 24.53
N ASN A 376 -29.97 4.93 24.95
CA ASN A 376 -31.31 5.50 25.13
C ASN A 376 -31.41 6.54 26.27
N LYS A 377 -30.41 6.60 27.16
CA LYS A 377 -30.31 7.59 28.23
C LYS A 377 -29.52 8.84 27.83
N MET A 378 -28.83 8.82 26.69
CA MET A 378 -28.00 9.93 26.23
C MET A 378 -28.81 10.99 25.49
N SER A 379 -28.26 12.21 25.42
CA SER A 379 -28.82 13.24 24.57
C SER A 379 -28.59 12.91 23.08
N LYS A 380 -29.38 13.51 22.18
CA LYS A 380 -29.20 13.32 20.73
C LYS A 380 -27.81 13.76 20.25
N SER A 381 -27.25 14.82 20.82
CA SER A 381 -25.90 15.30 20.51
C SER A 381 -24.83 14.31 20.94
N ASP A 382 -24.95 13.73 22.14
CA ASP A 382 -23.97 12.74 22.63
C ASP A 382 -24.01 11.46 21.79
N VAL A 383 -25.21 11.03 21.37
CA VAL A 383 -25.35 9.89 20.45
C VAL A 383 -24.71 10.19 19.10
N GLN A 384 -24.88 11.41 18.57
CA GLN A 384 -24.26 11.80 17.30
C GLN A 384 -22.74 11.83 17.42
N PHE A 385 -22.21 12.35 18.52
CA PHE A 385 -20.77 12.34 18.78
C PHE A 385 -20.24 10.91 18.94
N LEU A 386 -20.90 10.06 19.73
CA LEU A 386 -20.53 8.64 19.88
C LEU A 386 -20.44 7.93 18.52
N LYS A 387 -21.39 8.18 17.62
CA LYS A 387 -21.41 7.62 16.27
C LYS A 387 -20.24 8.07 15.39
N SER A 388 -19.64 9.21 15.68
CA SER A 388 -18.40 9.65 14.99
C SER A 388 -17.13 9.00 15.53
N LEU A 389 -17.20 8.31 16.68
CA LEU A 389 -16.03 7.69 17.28
C LEU A 389 -15.79 6.27 16.73
N PRO A 390 -14.52 5.85 16.54
CA PRO A 390 -14.18 4.52 16.03
C PRO A 390 -14.75 3.37 16.86
N ILE A 391 -14.94 3.55 18.17
CA ILE A 391 -15.50 2.49 19.04
C ILE A 391 -16.88 2.04 18.55
N TYR A 392 -17.66 2.94 17.97
CA TYR A 392 -19.01 2.64 17.51
C TYR A 392 -19.01 1.76 16.25
N ASN A 393 -17.96 1.80 15.42
CA ASN A 393 -17.81 0.89 14.28
C ASN A 393 -17.76 -0.59 14.71
N LEU A 394 -17.25 -0.87 15.92
CA LEU A 394 -17.24 -2.21 16.51
C LEU A 394 -18.63 -2.68 16.98
N TYR A 395 -19.57 -1.76 17.11
CA TYR A 395 -20.97 -2.07 17.41
C TYR A 395 -21.79 -2.31 16.12
N GLU A 396 -21.54 -1.51 15.08
CA GLU A 396 -22.24 -1.64 13.80
C GLU A 396 -21.77 -2.83 12.95
N CYS A 397 -20.50 -3.23 13.06
CA CYS A 397 -20.03 -4.46 12.43
C CYS A 397 -20.80 -5.65 13.00
N LYS A 398 -21.70 -6.23 12.20
CA LYS A 398 -22.24 -7.56 12.45
C LYS A 398 -21.04 -8.49 12.61
N ASP A 399 -20.94 -9.18 13.74
CA ASP A 399 -19.92 -10.19 14.01
C ASP A 399 -19.79 -11.12 12.78
N VAL A 400 -18.80 -10.86 11.93
CA VAL A 400 -18.35 -11.82 10.93
C VAL A 400 -17.53 -12.80 11.75
N ASN A 401 -18.13 -13.97 12.00
CA ASN A 401 -17.65 -15.14 12.75
C ASN A 401 -18.48 -15.40 14.02
N GLY A 402 -19.64 -16.03 13.78
CA GLY A 402 -20.19 -17.05 14.67
C GLY A 402 -19.81 -18.43 14.15
#